data_AF-F4PDL2-F1
#
_entry.id   AF-F4PDL2-F1
#
_cell.length_a   1.000
_cell.length_b   1.000
_cell.length_c   1.000
_cell.angle_alpha   90.00
_cell.angle_beta   90.00
_cell.angle_gamma   90.00
#
_symmetry.space_group_name_H-M   'P 1'
#
loop_
_entity.id
_entity.type
_entity.pdbx_description
1 polymer ?
#
loop_
_entity_poly.entity_id
_entity_poly.type
_entity_poly.pdbx_seq_one_letter_code
_entity_poly.pdbx_strand_id
1 'polypeptide(L)' 'LSFGDQILDSAFGGGLLTGSINELFGPASAGKTQLALQLSLQVQMPFSMGGLDG' A
#
# COMPACT_ATOMS: atom_id res chain seq x y z
N LEU A 1 5.51 3.18 1.48
CA LEU A 1 5.16 2.06 0.58
C LEU A 1 3.93 2.48 -0.22
N SER A 2 4.06 2.66 -1.53
CA SER A 2 2.94 3.09 -2.39
C SER A 2 1.79 2.08 -2.41
N PHE A 3 0.57 2.54 -2.66
CA PHE A 3 -0.61 1.72 -2.92
C PHE A 3 -0.75 1.31 -4.39
N GLY A 4 0.09 1.84 -5.29
CA GLY A 4 -0.08 1.69 -6.74
C GLY A 4 -1.22 2.56 -7.30
N ASP A 5 -1.73 3.50 -6.51
CA ASP A 5 -2.77 4.46 -6.89
C ASP A 5 -2.42 5.86 -6.37
N GLN A 6 -2.39 6.85 -7.26
CA GLN A 6 -1.93 8.20 -6.93
C GLN A 6 -2.86 8.93 -5.95
N ILE A 7 -4.16 8.62 -5.97
CA ILE A 7 -5.15 9.26 -5.11
C ILE A 7 -4.99 8.73 -3.68
N LEU A 8 -4.89 7.42 -3.51
CA LEU A 8 -4.61 6.79 -2.23
C LEU A 8 -3.24 7.21 -1.68
N ASP A 9 -2.20 7.22 -2.50
CA ASP A 9 -0.88 7.67 -2.06
C ASP A 9 -0.93 9.10 -1.55
N SER A 10 -1.60 10.01 -2.25
CA SER A 10 -1.77 11.40 -1.82
C SER A 10 -2.56 11.51 -0.52
N ALA A 11 -3.62 10.71 -0.35
CA ALA A 11 -4.45 10.71 0.85
C ALA A 11 -3.70 10.23 2.11
N PHE A 12 -2.68 9.38 1.94
CA PHE A 12 -1.85 8.85 3.03
C PHE A 12 -0.46 9.50 3.11
N GLY A 13 -0.21 10.58 2.37
CA GLY A 13 1.06 11.32 2.46
C GLY A 13 2.26 10.61 1.80
N GLY A 14 2.02 9.87 0.71
CA GLY A 14 3.04 9.11 -0.04
C GLY A 14 2.93 7.59 0.11
N GLY A 15 1.85 7.11 0.73
CA GLY A 15 1.55 5.68 0.90
C GLY A 15 1.63 5.22 2.36
N LEU A 16 1.72 3.91 2.56
CA LEU A 16 1.77 3.25 3.85
C LEU A 16 3.05 3.57 4.65
N LEU A 17 2.86 3.90 5.93
CA LEU A 17 3.91 4.14 6.91
C LEU A 17 4.55 2.81 7.36
N THR A 18 5.86 2.69 7.14
CA THR A 18 6.65 1.54 7.63
C THR A 18 6.96 1.69 9.12
N GLY A 19 7.29 0.57 9.80
CA GLY A 19 7.60 0.58 11.24
C GLY A 19 6.38 0.77 12.16
N SER A 20 5.16 0.64 11.63
CA SER A 20 3.91 0.72 12.37
C SER A 20 2.92 -0.35 11.87
N ILE A 21 1.90 -0.65 12.68
CA ILE A 21 0.80 -1.52 12.28
C ILE A 21 -0.30 -0.63 11.68
N ASN A 22 -0.74 -0.96 10.48
CA ASN A 22 -1.83 -0.27 9.78
C ASN A 22 -3.00 -1.25 9.61
N GLU A 23 -4.19 -0.86 10.07
CA GLU A 23 -5.40 -1.67 9.97
C GLU A 23 -6.30 -1.17 8.83
N LEU A 24 -6.76 -2.10 7.99
CA LEU A 24 -7.71 -1.83 6.92
C LEU A 24 -9.04 -2.52 7.21
N PHE A 25 -10.06 -1.75 7.58
CA PHE A 25 -11.39 -2.26 7.94
C PHE A 25 -12.46 -1.86 6.90
N GLY A 26 -13.56 -2.61 6.86
CA GLY A 26 -14.68 -2.34 5.96
C GLY A 26 -15.45 -3.60 5.55
N PRO A 27 -16.61 -3.46 4.88
CA PRO A 27 -17.46 -4.59 4.50
C PRO A 27 -16.77 -5.51 3.48
N ALA A 28 -17.32 -6.72 3.28
CA ALA A 28 -16.88 -7.59 2.19
C ALA A 28 -16.95 -6.84 0.85
N SER A 29 -16.05 -7.18 -0.08
CA SER A 29 -15.94 -6.49 -1.38
C SER A 29 -15.46 -5.02 -1.35
N ALA A 30 -15.08 -4.46 -0.20
CA ALA A 30 -14.51 -3.11 -0.09
C ALA A 30 -13.05 -2.97 -0.58
N GLY A 31 -12.50 -3.97 -1.26
CA GLY A 31 -11.13 -3.93 -1.80
C GLY A 31 -10.00 -4.31 -0.82
N LYS A 32 -10.30 -4.70 0.42
CA LYS A 32 -9.27 -5.02 1.44
C LYS A 32 -8.27 -6.09 1.00
N THR A 33 -8.78 -7.23 0.53
CA THR A 33 -7.95 -8.34 0.05
C THR A 33 -7.15 -7.95 -1.19
N GLN A 34 -7.74 -7.16 -2.10
CA GLN A 34 -7.05 -6.64 -3.29
C GLN A 34 -5.86 -5.77 -2.89
N LEU A 35 -6.06 -4.85 -1.94
CA LEU A 35 -5.02 -3.95 -1.47
C LEU A 35 -3.87 -4.71 -0.79
N ALA A 36 -4.19 -5.71 0.04
CA ALA A 36 -3.17 -6.56 0.67
C ALA A 36 -2.30 -7.29 -0.36
N LEU A 37 -2.91 -7.83 -1.43
CA LEU A 37 -2.17 -8.47 -2.53
C LEU A 37 -1.33 -7.46 -3.31
N GLN A 38 -1.88 -6.27 -3.61
CA GLN A 38 -1.15 -5.20 -4.29
C GLN A 38 0.10 -4.80 -3.50
N LEU A 39 -0.03 -4.57 -2.19
CA LEU A 39 1.08 -4.21 -1.32
C LEU A 39 2.14 -5.32 -1.20
N SER A 40 1.70 -6.58 -1.23
CA SER A 40 2.62 -7.74 -1.20
C SER A 40 3.53 -7.81 -2.42
N LEU A 41 3.09 -7.28 -3.57
CA LEU A 41 3.91 -7.15 -4.77
C LEU A 41 4.68 -5.83 -4.77
N GLN A 42 4.03 -4.74 -4.37
CA GLN A 42 4.62 -3.40 -4.38
C GLN A 42 5.87 -3.31 -3.50
N VAL A 43 5.91 -4.04 -2.38
CA VAL A 43 7.07 -4.05 -1.48
C VAL A 43 8.36 -4.50 -2.18
N GLN A 44 8.24 -5.39 -3.16
CA GLN A 44 9.36 -5.94 -3.94
C GLN A 44 9.94 -4.95 -4.95
N MET A 45 9.23 -3.85 -5.22
CA MET A 45 9.68 -2.85 -6.18
C MET A 45 10.79 -1.97 -5.58
N PRO A 46 11.60 -1.31 -6.43
CA PRO A 46 12.60 -0.39 -5.93
C PRO A 46 12.01 0.83 -5.21
N PHE A 47 12.77 1.49 -4.33
CA PHE A 47 12.33 2.74 -3.68
C PHE A 47 11.92 3.83 -4.68
N SER A 48 12.63 3.92 -5.82
CA SER A 48 12.31 4.88 -6.89
C SER A 48 10.94 4.64 -7.54
N MET A 49 10.37 3.45 -7.36
CA MET A 49 9.05 3.06 -7.82
C MET A 49 8.04 2.90 -6.67
N GLY A 50 8.38 3.38 -5.46
CA GLY A 50 7.51 3.35 -4.29
C GLY A 50 7.45 2.02 -3.54
N GLY A 51 8.35 1.08 -3.83
CA GLY A 51 8.54 -0.16 -3.06
C GLY A 51 9.61 -0.03 -1.97
N LEU A 52 10.11 -1.17 -1.46
CA LEU A 52 11.08 -1.24 -0.36
C LEU A 52 12.37 -2.04 -0.71
N ASP A 53 12.71 -2.17 -2.00
CA ASP A 53 13.91 -2.87 -2.49
C ASP A 53 13.98 -4.39 -2.16
N GLY A 54 12.85 -5.05 -1.93
CA GLY A 54 12.77 -6.52 -1.73
C GLY A 54 12.45 -6.93 -0.31
#